data_AF-A0A089HKQ3-F1
#
_entry.id   AF-A0A089HKQ3-F1
#
_cell.length_a   1.000
_cell.length_b   1.000
_cell.length_c   1.000
_cell.angle_alpha   90.00
_cell.angle_beta   90.00
_cell.angle_gamma   90.00
#
_symmetry.space_group_name_H-M   'P 1'
#
loop_
_entity.id
_entity.type
_entity.pdbx_description
1 polymer ?
#
loop_
_entity_poly.entity_id
_entity_poly.type
_entity_poly.pdbx_seq_one_letter_code
_entity_poly.pdbx_strand_id
1 'polypeptide(L)'
;MSTYEEIKDSVDFGFEEYIGNNKYNSAQASARILEEDWWLLNEGTFSKTAFFICLALESLKMNEIADFIMLKLDTFLRNLDFEDYIEKDDVKQLLHDINLYKEFIEKDDYKILKTDETWKGRLEYILSLKQEDL
;
A
#
# COMPACT_ATOMS: atom_id res chain seq x y z
N MET A 1 -11.23 -12.86 1.40
CA MET A 1 -10.00 -12.72 0.61
C MET A 1 -10.30 -11.86 -0.58
N SER A 2 -9.73 -10.67 -0.57
CA SER A 2 -9.72 -9.75 -1.69
C SER A 2 -8.76 -10.22 -2.77
N THR A 3 -9.22 -10.10 -4.00
CA THR A 3 -8.40 -10.23 -5.22
C THR A 3 -7.47 -9.03 -5.37
N TYR A 4 -6.50 -9.13 -6.29
CA TYR A 4 -5.62 -8.01 -6.59
C TYR A 4 -6.40 -6.79 -7.08
N GLU A 5 -7.36 -7.01 -7.99
CA GLU A 5 -8.12 -5.93 -8.62
C GLU A 5 -9.02 -5.22 -7.61
N GLU A 6 -9.63 -5.94 -6.65
CA GLU A 6 -10.43 -5.31 -5.59
C GLU A 6 -9.59 -4.37 -4.71
N ILE A 7 -8.35 -4.75 -4.39
CA ILE A 7 -7.44 -3.91 -3.60
C ILE A 7 -7.00 -2.69 -4.41
N LYS A 8 -6.64 -2.91 -5.67
CA LYS A 8 -6.22 -1.84 -6.56
C LYS A 8 -7.34 -0.83 -6.80
N ASP A 9 -8.56 -1.30 -7.05
CA ASP A 9 -9.74 -0.45 -7.19
C ASP A 9 -9.98 0.37 -5.91
N SER A 10 -9.90 -0.24 -4.72
CA SER A 10 -10.01 0.48 -3.43
C SER A 10 -8.98 1.61 -3.32
N VAL A 11 -7.72 1.34 -3.68
CA VAL A 11 -6.66 2.34 -3.67
C VAL A 11 -6.91 3.45 -4.68
N ASP A 12 -7.28 3.11 -5.92
CA ASP A 12 -7.54 4.07 -7.00
C ASP A 12 -8.70 5.00 -6.63
N PHE A 13 -9.82 4.45 -6.13
CA PHE A 13 -10.96 5.23 -5.64
C PHE A 13 -10.57 6.13 -4.46
N GLY A 14 -9.78 5.60 -3.51
CA GLY A 14 -9.30 6.38 -2.37
C GLY A 14 -8.41 7.55 -2.82
N PHE A 15 -7.52 7.35 -3.79
CA PHE A 15 -6.70 8.43 -4.34
C PHE A 15 -7.56 9.48 -5.07
N GLU A 16 -8.52 9.05 -5.89
CA GLU A 16 -9.45 9.96 -6.57
C GLU A 16 -10.21 10.84 -5.56
N GLU A 17 -10.72 10.25 -4.48
CA GLU A 17 -11.43 10.99 -3.44
C GLU A 17 -10.49 11.91 -2.65
N TYR A 18 -9.42 11.36 -2.06
CA TYR A 18 -8.61 12.11 -1.10
C TYR A 18 -7.78 13.20 -1.77
N ILE A 19 -7.19 12.92 -2.92
CA ILE A 19 -6.33 13.87 -3.62
C ILE A 19 -7.17 14.77 -4.52
N GLY A 20 -8.07 14.18 -5.30
CA GLY A 20 -8.92 14.91 -6.23
C GLY A 20 -9.89 15.85 -5.52
N ASN A 21 -10.66 15.33 -4.55
CA ASN A 21 -11.72 16.08 -3.89
C ASN A 21 -11.24 16.76 -2.60
N ASN A 22 -10.51 16.03 -1.75
CA ASN A 22 -10.12 16.53 -0.41
C ASN A 22 -8.78 17.28 -0.38
N LYS A 23 -8.06 17.35 -1.53
CA LYS A 23 -6.77 18.04 -1.69
C LYS A 23 -5.68 17.54 -0.76
N TYR A 24 -5.71 16.25 -0.43
CA TYR A 24 -4.66 15.60 0.34
C TYR A 24 -3.42 15.41 -0.52
N ASN A 25 -2.25 15.34 0.12
CA ASN A 25 -1.07 14.78 -0.54
C ASN A 25 -1.10 13.24 -0.53
N SER A 26 -0.23 12.62 -1.31
CA SER A 26 -0.13 11.15 -1.40
C SER A 26 0.06 10.46 -0.03
N ALA A 27 0.82 11.04 0.90
CA ALA A 27 1.00 10.48 2.23
C ALA A 27 -0.29 10.50 3.07
N GLN A 28 -1.04 11.60 3.02
CA GLN A 28 -2.33 11.75 3.70
C GLN A 28 -3.41 10.85 3.10
N ALA A 29 -3.46 10.73 1.77
CA ALA A 29 -4.38 9.83 1.09
C ALA A 29 -4.08 8.37 1.42
N SER A 30 -2.82 7.96 1.29
CA SER A 30 -2.37 6.61 1.63
C SER A 30 -2.65 6.26 3.10
N ALA A 31 -2.43 7.22 3.99
CA ALA A 31 -2.77 7.07 5.40
C ALA A 31 -4.25 6.73 5.57
N ARG A 32 -5.16 7.55 5.02
CA ARG A 32 -6.61 7.32 5.13
C ARG A 32 -7.07 6.00 4.57
N ILE A 33 -6.59 5.63 3.38
CA ILE A 33 -6.96 4.35 2.75
C ILE A 33 -6.58 3.18 3.66
N LEU A 34 -5.38 3.20 4.26
CA LEU A 34 -4.96 2.16 5.21
C LEU A 34 -5.77 2.15 6.51
N GLU A 35 -6.25 3.32 6.99
CA GLU A 35 -7.12 3.37 8.17
C GLU A 35 -8.51 2.81 7.89
N GLU A 36 -9.05 3.09 6.71
CA GLU A 36 -10.39 2.69 6.33
C GLU A 36 -10.39 1.22 5.97
N ASP A 37 -9.57 0.79 5.02
CA ASP A 37 -9.56 -0.58 4.52
C ASP A 37 -8.69 -1.53 5.37
N TRP A 38 -8.48 -1.21 6.65
CA TRP A 38 -7.61 -1.97 7.55
C TRP A 38 -7.99 -3.45 7.64
N TRP A 39 -9.28 -3.78 7.51
CA TRP A 39 -9.75 -5.16 7.58
C TRP A 39 -9.34 -5.96 6.34
N LEU A 40 -9.36 -5.35 5.14
CA LEU A 40 -8.88 -5.97 3.90
C LEU A 40 -7.35 -6.06 3.90
N LEU A 41 -6.70 -4.96 4.32
CA LEU A 41 -5.25 -4.85 4.46
C LEU A 41 -4.68 -6.02 5.29
N ASN A 42 -5.38 -6.42 6.36
CA ASN A 42 -4.89 -7.42 7.29
C ASN A 42 -5.35 -8.87 7.00
N GLU A 43 -5.95 -9.17 5.84
CA GLU A 43 -6.35 -10.54 5.48
C GLU A 43 -5.16 -11.50 5.28
N GLY A 44 -3.98 -10.98 4.92
CA GLY A 44 -2.79 -11.79 4.66
C GLY A 44 -1.60 -10.99 4.16
N THR A 45 -0.50 -11.69 3.93
CA THR A 45 0.75 -11.14 3.36
C THR A 45 0.52 -10.64 1.94
N PHE A 46 -0.29 -11.35 1.16
CA PHE A 46 -0.72 -10.91 -0.16
C PHE A 46 -1.39 -9.53 -0.10
N SER A 47 -2.46 -9.39 0.70
CA SER A 47 -3.20 -8.13 0.79
C SER A 47 -2.34 -6.98 1.29
N LYS A 48 -1.51 -7.19 2.33
CA LYS A 48 -0.56 -6.17 2.81
C LYS A 48 0.39 -5.69 1.73
N THR A 49 0.95 -6.63 0.97
CA THR A 49 1.89 -6.29 -0.10
C THR A 49 1.17 -5.57 -1.24
N ALA A 50 -0.01 -6.03 -1.64
CA ALA A 50 -0.82 -5.40 -2.69
C ALA A 50 -1.18 -3.96 -2.34
N PHE A 51 -1.74 -3.71 -1.16
CA PHE A 51 -2.06 -2.34 -0.72
C PHE A 51 -0.84 -1.43 -0.80
N PHE A 52 0.29 -1.83 -0.22
CA PHE A 52 1.47 -0.97 -0.19
C PHE A 52 2.08 -0.74 -1.58
N ILE A 53 2.01 -1.72 -2.49
CA ILE A 53 2.47 -1.57 -3.88
C ILE A 53 1.55 -0.63 -4.66
N CYS A 54 0.23 -0.81 -4.59
CA CYS A 54 -0.74 0.07 -5.25
C CYS A 54 -0.59 1.52 -4.74
N LEU A 55 -0.52 1.70 -3.41
CA LEU A 55 -0.30 3.02 -2.80
C LEU A 55 1.01 3.66 -3.27
N ALA A 56 2.08 2.88 -3.37
CA ALA A 56 3.36 3.38 -3.86
C ALA A 56 3.27 3.82 -5.32
N LEU A 57 2.67 3.02 -6.19
CA LEU A 57 2.53 3.33 -7.62
C LEU A 57 1.66 4.57 -7.85
N GLU A 58 0.52 4.70 -7.16
CA GLU A 58 -0.32 5.91 -7.26
C GLU A 58 0.42 7.15 -6.76
N SER A 59 1.15 7.04 -5.65
CA SER A 59 1.97 8.15 -5.15
C SER A 59 3.05 8.55 -6.16
N LEU A 60 3.73 7.57 -6.74
CA LEU A 60 4.82 7.80 -7.71
C LEU A 60 4.33 8.44 -9.02
N LYS A 61 3.09 8.20 -9.45
CA LYS A 61 2.47 8.95 -10.57
C LYS A 61 2.41 10.46 -10.31
N MET A 62 2.41 10.86 -9.04
CA MET A 62 2.44 12.27 -8.60
C MET A 62 3.85 12.78 -8.29
N ASN A 63 4.90 11.98 -8.53
CA ASN A 63 6.29 12.26 -8.16
C ASN A 63 6.50 12.46 -6.65
N GLU A 64 5.72 11.79 -5.82
CA GLU A 64 5.90 11.77 -4.37
C GLU A 64 5.69 10.36 -3.80
N ILE A 65 6.24 10.09 -2.61
CA ILE A 65 5.99 8.83 -1.89
C ILE A 65 6.18 9.05 -0.40
N ALA A 66 5.34 8.43 0.42
CA ALA A 66 5.49 8.51 1.87
C ALA A 66 6.63 7.63 2.38
N ASP A 67 7.39 8.12 3.35
CA ASP A 67 8.52 7.39 3.95
C ASP A 67 8.10 6.05 4.59
N PHE A 68 6.91 6.00 5.20
CA PHE A 68 6.38 4.79 5.81
C PHE A 68 6.06 3.70 4.77
N ILE A 69 5.64 4.07 3.55
CA ILE A 69 5.35 3.11 2.47
C ILE A 69 6.66 2.42 2.08
N MET A 70 7.71 3.20 1.84
CA MET A 70 9.05 2.68 1.50
C MET A 70 9.59 1.77 2.60
N LEU A 71 9.49 2.18 3.87
CA LEU A 71 9.95 1.41 5.01
C LEU A 71 9.26 0.03 5.11
N LYS A 72 7.95 0.00 4.87
CA LYS A 72 7.17 -1.24 4.94
C LYS A 72 7.40 -2.14 3.73
N LEU A 73 7.50 -1.58 2.53
CA LEU A 73 7.85 -2.36 1.35
C LEU A 73 9.25 -2.98 1.46
N ASP A 74 10.24 -2.29 2.01
CA ASP A 74 11.55 -2.91 2.29
C ASP A 74 11.42 -4.12 3.24
N THR A 75 10.48 -4.08 4.18
CA THR A 75 10.22 -5.22 5.08
C THR A 75 9.49 -6.36 4.36
N PHE A 76 8.41 -6.07 3.65
CA PHE A 76 7.56 -7.07 3.00
C PHE A 76 8.26 -7.78 1.85
N LEU A 77 9.08 -7.05 1.08
CA LEU A 77 9.73 -7.58 -0.12
C LEU A 77 10.97 -8.44 0.16
N ARG A 78 11.55 -8.38 1.38
CA ARG A 78 12.75 -9.17 1.73
C ARG A 78 12.50 -10.67 1.81
N ASN A 79 11.34 -11.08 2.31
CA ASN A 79 10.95 -12.48 2.47
C ASN A 79 9.54 -12.69 1.91
N LEU A 80 9.36 -12.33 0.65
CA LEU A 80 8.05 -12.39 0.01
C LEU A 80 7.61 -13.84 -0.16
N ASP A 81 6.55 -14.20 0.56
CA ASP A 81 5.87 -15.47 0.47
C ASP A 81 4.37 -15.22 0.57
N PHE A 82 3.60 -15.84 -0.32
CA PHE A 82 2.16 -15.64 -0.40
C PHE A 82 1.43 -16.92 -0.03
N GLU A 83 0.22 -16.76 0.47
CA GLU A 83 -0.60 -17.88 0.89
C GLU A 83 -0.95 -18.81 -0.29
N ASP A 84 -0.93 -20.14 -0.08
CA ASP A 84 -1.17 -21.12 -1.15
C ASP A 84 -2.56 -21.01 -1.80
N TYR A 85 -3.51 -20.36 -1.11
CA TYR A 85 -4.88 -20.17 -1.55
C TYR A 85 -5.10 -18.89 -2.37
N ILE A 86 -4.07 -18.04 -2.58
CA ILE A 86 -4.18 -16.90 -3.50
C ILE A 86 -4.28 -17.42 -4.94
N GLU A 87 -5.18 -16.83 -5.73
CA GLU A 87 -5.26 -17.11 -7.16
C GLU A 87 -3.94 -16.74 -7.87
N LYS A 88 -3.45 -17.64 -8.73
CA LYS A 88 -2.15 -17.47 -9.39
C LYS A 88 -2.06 -16.20 -10.25
N ASP A 89 -3.19 -15.79 -10.82
CA ASP A 89 -3.23 -14.60 -11.67
C ASP A 89 -3.18 -13.32 -10.85
N ASP A 90 -3.74 -13.30 -9.64
CA ASP A 90 -3.56 -12.20 -8.68
C ASP A 90 -2.09 -12.06 -8.25
N VAL A 91 -1.43 -13.18 -7.94
CA VAL A 91 0.00 -13.19 -7.63
C VAL A 91 0.84 -12.64 -8.78
N LYS A 92 0.54 -13.03 -10.03
CA LYS A 92 1.27 -12.53 -11.21
C LYS A 92 1.11 -11.02 -11.38
N GLN A 93 -0.09 -10.49 -11.17
CA GLN A 93 -0.36 -9.05 -11.27
C GLN A 93 0.43 -8.28 -10.21
N LEU A 94 0.38 -8.73 -8.95
CA LEU A 94 1.16 -8.13 -7.88
C LEU A 94 2.68 -8.18 -8.15
N LEU A 95 3.20 -9.32 -8.63
CA LEU A 95 4.62 -9.43 -8.97
C LEU A 95 5.04 -8.51 -10.13
N HIS A 96 4.15 -8.28 -11.10
CA HIS A 96 4.38 -7.29 -12.15
C HIS A 96 4.52 -5.88 -11.57
N ASP A 97 3.60 -5.48 -10.71
CA ASP A 97 3.57 -4.14 -10.12
C ASP A 97 4.69 -3.93 -9.09
N ILE A 98 5.15 -4.99 -8.40
CA ILE A 98 6.38 -4.97 -7.60
C ILE A 98 7.61 -4.63 -8.47
N ASN A 99 7.69 -5.19 -9.68
CA ASN A 99 8.81 -4.89 -10.58
C ASN A 99 8.71 -3.47 -11.11
N LEU A 100 7.52 -3.00 -11.47
CA LEU A 100 7.30 -1.60 -11.84
C LEU A 100 7.72 -0.65 -10.71
N TYR A 101 7.32 -0.94 -9.47
CA TYR A 101 7.72 -0.17 -8.30
C TYR A 101 9.25 -0.09 -8.17
N LYS A 102 9.96 -1.22 -8.30
CA LYS A 102 11.44 -1.25 -8.25
C LYS A 102 12.06 -0.36 -9.33
N GLU A 103 11.55 -0.43 -10.56
CA GLU A 103 12.01 0.42 -11.67
C GLU A 103 11.78 1.91 -11.40
N PHE A 104 10.68 2.29 -10.75
CA PHE A 104 10.43 3.68 -10.36
C PHE A 104 11.37 4.13 -9.25
N ILE A 105 11.59 3.30 -8.23
CA ILE A 105 12.47 3.63 -7.12
C ILE A 105 13.93 3.80 -7.58
N GLU A 106 14.40 2.98 -8.52
CA GLU A 106 15.75 3.08 -9.10
C GLU A 106 16.00 4.40 -9.84
N LYS A 107 14.95 5.06 -10.35
CA LYS A 107 15.08 6.36 -11.03
C LYS A 107 15.36 7.51 -10.05
N ASP A 108 14.97 7.35 -8.78
CA ASP A 108 15.14 8.36 -7.71
C ASP A 108 14.58 9.76 -8.07
N ASP A 109 13.59 9.81 -8.97
CA ASP A 109 12.95 11.04 -9.45
C ASP A 109 11.58 11.26 -8.77
N TYR A 110 11.60 11.35 -7.44
CA TYR A 110 10.40 11.57 -6.64
C TYR A 110 10.75 12.24 -5.31
N LYS A 111 9.75 12.89 -4.70
CA LYS A 111 9.87 13.51 -3.39
C LYS A 111 9.42 12.55 -2.29
N ILE A 112 10.30 12.31 -1.31
CA ILE A 112 9.92 11.59 -0.10
C ILE A 112 9.17 12.53 0.85
N LEU A 113 7.93 12.17 1.18
CA LEU A 113 7.11 12.83 2.19
C LEU A 113 7.37 12.17 3.55
N LYS A 114 8.09 12.88 4.42
CA LYS A 114 8.36 12.40 5.78
C LYS A 114 7.10 12.48 6.63
N THR A 115 6.83 11.39 7.36
CA THR A 115 5.76 11.33 8.35
C THR A 115 6.31 11.35 9.76
N ASP A 116 5.52 11.84 10.71
CA ASP A 116 5.91 11.90 12.11
C ASP A 116 5.82 10.53 12.80
N GLU A 117 6.44 10.42 13.98
CA GLU A 117 6.45 9.17 14.76
C GLU A 117 5.07 8.79 15.30
N THR A 118 4.16 9.75 15.46
CA THR A 118 2.78 9.47 15.88
C THR A 118 2.06 8.67 14.80
N TRP A 119 2.23 9.08 13.54
CA TRP A 119 1.66 8.39 12.39
C TRP A 119 2.26 6.99 12.23
N LYS A 120 3.58 6.85 12.36
CA LYS A 120 4.23 5.53 12.29
C LYS A 120 3.71 4.59 13.39
N GLY A 121 3.56 5.10 14.61
CA GLY A 121 2.95 4.33 15.71
C GLY A 121 1.51 3.91 15.41
N ARG A 122 0.71 4.79 14.81
CA ARG A 122 -0.67 4.46 14.39
C ARG A 122 -0.70 3.43 13.27
N LEU A 123 0.23 3.50 12.33
CA LEU A 123 0.37 2.51 11.27
C LEU A 123 0.72 1.12 11.82
N GLU A 124 1.66 1.04 12.78
CA GLU A 124 1.96 -0.23 13.45
C GLU A 124 0.73 -0.80 14.16
N TYR A 125 -0.06 0.06 14.82
CA TYR A 125 -1.32 -0.35 15.42
C TYR A 125 -2.29 -0.92 14.38
N ILE A 126 -2.51 -0.22 13.27
CA ILE A 126 -3.40 -0.67 12.17
C ILE A 126 -2.94 -2.03 11.61
N LEU A 127 -1.64 -2.21 11.38
CA LEU A 127 -1.08 -3.46 10.86
C LEU A 127 -1.10 -4.63 11.85
N SER A 128 -1.34 -4.33 13.13
CA SER A 128 -1.46 -5.31 14.22
C SER A 128 -2.89 -5.76 14.49
N LEU A 129 -3.89 -5.03 13.98
CA LEU A 129 -5.30 -5.37 14.16
C LEU A 129 -5.59 -6.73 13.54
N LYS A 130 -6.32 -7.57 14.28
CA LYS A 130 -6.81 -8.85 13.78
C LYS A 130 -8.29 -8.74 13.46
N GLN A 131 -8.71 -9.48 12.43
CA GLN A 131 -10.12 -9.56 12.04
C GLN A 131 -11.00 -10.15 13.15
N GLU A 132 -10.42 -10.91 14.08
CA GLU A 132 -11.09 -11.49 15.27
C GLU A 132 -11.40 -10.47 16.38
N ASP A 133 -10.90 -9.23 16.26
CA ASP A 133 -11.11 -8.16 17.25
C ASP A 133 -12.42 -7.35 17.01
N LEU A 134 -13.32 -7.85 16.13
CA LEU A 134 -14.64 -7.31 15.79
C LEU A 134 -15.77 -8.21 16.35
#